data_AF-A0A183NFB2-F1
#
_entry.id   AF-A0A183NFB2-F1
#
_cell.length_a   1.000
_cell.length_b   1.000
_cell.length_c   1.000
_cell.angle_alpha   90.00
_cell.angle_beta   90.00
_cell.angle_gamma   90.00
#
_symmetry.space_group_name_H-M   'P 1'
#
loop_
_entity.id
_entity.type
_entity.pdbx_description
1 polymer ?
#
loop_
_entity_poly.entity_id
_entity_poly.type
_entity_poly.pdbx_seq_one_letter_code
_entity_poly.pdbx_strand_id
1 'polypeptide(L)'
;MLRWWQNQAEPWQILACCIELKNALSHPSGPESYVSHFPVHQDGSCNGLQHYAALGRDLRGAKSVNLTSMDYPQDLYSDVVEIVKEQRRIDADGGNSIAKTLEGFVRRKVIKQSIMTTVYGVTPYGATEQIRKQLRDLPDFPKESLLPASRYLARLTLNSIEKVFTSSVDIQNWLCKIAKYISGDLQHRVSWQTPLGLPVIQPYIQSNKSSNDSDDYTVSYYSQVIDNNQKLDLLKNDKTGDNLISLPKSSKQTSAFPPNFIHSLDSCHMMLTGLQCLKEGIVFASVHDCFWTHAATVDKLNRVRTLIYTNYWYLLCFSLSFSSWSFVS
;
A
#
# COMPACT_ATOMS: atom_id res chain seq x y z
N MET A 1 17.89 -13.90 32.52
CA MET A 1 16.99 -13.09 31.67
C MET A 1 16.08 -14.03 30.92
N LEU A 2 14.77 -14.00 31.21
CA LEU A 2 13.77 -14.76 30.48
C LEU A 2 13.81 -14.35 29.00
N ARG A 3 13.91 -15.31 28.07
CA ARG A 3 13.97 -15.09 26.60
C ARG A 3 12.62 -14.66 26.00
N TRP A 4 11.81 -13.91 26.76
CA TRP A 4 10.46 -13.50 26.38
C TRP A 4 10.41 -12.74 25.05
N TRP A 5 11.40 -11.89 24.78
CA TRP A 5 11.51 -11.08 23.56
C TRP A 5 11.63 -11.92 22.27
N GLN A 6 12.14 -13.16 22.36
CA GLN A 6 12.34 -14.03 21.19
C GLN A 6 11.03 -14.53 20.58
N ASN A 7 9.96 -14.59 21.38
CA ASN A 7 8.66 -15.11 20.96
C ASN A 7 7.69 -14.02 20.46
N GLN A 8 8.18 -12.79 20.32
CA GLN A 8 7.37 -11.66 19.87
C GLN A 8 7.43 -11.48 18.35
N ALA A 9 6.52 -10.68 17.79
CA ALA A 9 6.42 -10.48 16.34
C ALA A 9 7.68 -9.83 15.74
N GLU A 10 8.24 -8.82 16.41
CA GLU A 10 9.44 -8.08 16.00
C GLU A 10 10.54 -8.22 17.07
N PRO A 11 11.20 -9.39 17.16
CA PRO A 11 11.98 -9.77 18.34
C PRO A 11 13.15 -8.81 18.63
N TRP A 12 13.87 -8.39 17.58
CA TRP A 12 15.03 -7.50 17.72
C TRP A 12 14.63 -6.06 18.07
N GLN A 13 13.54 -5.56 17.49
CA GLN A 13 13.00 -4.23 17.83
C GLN A 13 12.53 -4.20 19.28
N ILE A 14 11.88 -5.27 19.73
CA ILE A 14 11.42 -5.41 21.11
C ILE A 14 12.60 -5.50 22.08
N LEU A 15 13.63 -6.28 21.76
CA LEU A 15 14.84 -6.32 22.58
C LEU A 15 15.48 -4.93 22.72
N ALA A 16 15.62 -4.20 21.61
CA ALA A 16 16.16 -2.85 21.62
C ALA A 16 15.29 -1.87 22.44
N CYS A 17 13.97 -1.95 22.31
CA CYS A 17 13.02 -1.19 23.12
C CYS A 17 13.14 -1.53 24.62
N CYS A 18 13.26 -2.80 24.97
CA CYS A 18 13.45 -3.23 26.36
C CYS A 18 14.76 -2.69 26.96
N ILE A 19 15.85 -2.68 26.18
CA ILE A 19 17.13 -2.10 26.61
C ILE A 19 16.98 -0.59 26.83
N GLU A 20 16.35 0.12 25.88
CA GLU A 20 16.12 1.56 25.97
C GLU A 20 15.28 1.92 27.20
N LEU A 21 14.16 1.23 27.42
CA LEU A 21 13.28 1.43 28.56
C LEU A 21 14.01 1.16 29.89
N LYS A 22 14.81 0.08 29.96
CA LYS A 22 15.61 -0.21 31.15
C LYS A 22 16.59 0.93 31.45
N ASN A 23 17.27 1.44 30.43
CA ASN A 23 18.23 2.54 30.58
C ASN A 23 17.53 3.82 31.06
N ALA A 24 16.38 4.16 30.47
CA ALA A 24 15.57 5.31 30.88
C ALA A 24 15.10 5.18 32.34
N LEU A 25 14.52 4.03 32.71
CA LEU A 25 14.00 3.77 34.05
C LEU A 25 15.10 3.72 35.12
N SER A 26 16.32 3.35 34.75
CA SER A 26 17.47 3.29 35.66
C SER A 26 18.28 4.59 35.70
N HIS A 27 17.86 5.63 34.97
CA HIS A 27 18.62 6.87 34.86
C HIS A 27 18.65 7.63 36.20
N PRO A 28 19.83 8.07 36.70
CA PRO A 28 19.96 8.62 38.05
C PRO A 28 19.08 9.84 38.34
N SER A 29 18.84 10.69 37.34
CA SER A 29 17.99 11.89 37.46
C SER A 29 16.52 11.64 37.09
N GLY A 30 16.13 10.37 36.93
CA GLY A 30 14.80 9.95 36.52
C GLY A 30 14.64 9.80 35.00
N PRO A 31 13.54 9.14 34.54
CA PRO A 31 13.35 8.75 33.14
C PRO A 31 13.21 9.93 32.18
N GLU A 32 12.57 11.02 32.62
CA GLU A 32 12.35 12.23 31.81
C GLU A 32 13.67 12.94 31.42
N SER A 33 14.74 12.71 32.18
CA SER A 33 16.07 13.28 31.90
C SER A 33 16.92 12.39 31.00
N TYR A 34 16.46 11.19 30.65
CA TYR A 34 17.20 10.28 29.79
C TYR A 34 17.10 10.72 28.32
N VAL A 35 18.25 10.87 27.66
CA VAL A 35 18.30 11.19 26.23
C VAL A 35 18.08 9.90 25.42
N SER A 36 16.84 9.70 24.96
CA SER A 36 16.48 8.51 24.16
C SER A 36 16.85 8.66 22.69
N HIS A 37 17.47 7.63 22.15
CA HIS A 37 17.83 7.50 20.74
C HIS A 37 16.94 6.50 19.98
N PHE A 38 16.08 5.77 20.69
CA PHE A 38 15.18 4.79 20.09
C PHE A 38 14.07 5.49 19.28
N PRO A 39 13.95 5.19 17.96
CA PRO A 39 12.88 5.74 17.15
C PRO A 39 11.54 5.09 17.50
N VAL A 40 10.50 5.91 17.70
CA VAL A 40 9.13 5.46 17.88
C VAL A 40 8.39 5.59 16.55
N HIS A 41 7.73 4.51 16.15
CA HIS A 41 7.08 4.35 14.87
C HIS A 41 5.56 4.55 15.00
N GLN A 42 4.96 5.29 14.06
CA GLN A 42 3.53 5.54 13.96
C GLN A 42 3.07 5.05 12.58
N ASP A 43 2.31 3.95 12.55
CA ASP A 43 1.90 3.27 11.33
C ASP A 43 0.41 3.50 11.01
N GLY A 44 0.08 3.56 9.72
CA GLY A 44 -1.29 3.64 9.25
C GLY A 44 -1.95 2.26 9.25
N SER A 45 -3.19 2.13 9.76
CA SER A 45 -3.84 0.81 9.84
C SER A 45 -4.08 0.17 8.46
N CYS A 46 -4.38 0.97 7.43
CA CYS A 46 -4.44 0.56 6.02
C CYS A 46 -4.39 1.82 5.14
N ASN A 47 -3.19 2.31 4.85
CA ASN A 47 -3.00 3.63 4.25
C ASN A 47 -3.74 3.80 2.90
N GLY A 48 -3.62 2.86 1.97
CA GLY A 48 -4.33 2.94 0.69
C GLY A 48 -5.86 3.05 0.81
N LEU A 49 -6.49 2.35 1.77
CA LEU A 49 -7.93 2.48 2.03
C LEU A 49 -8.27 3.82 2.70
N GLN A 50 -7.37 4.38 3.51
CA GLN A 50 -7.53 5.74 4.03
C GLN A 50 -7.58 6.73 2.86
N HIS A 51 -6.65 6.64 1.91
CA HIS A 51 -6.65 7.51 0.73
C HIS A 51 -7.91 7.37 -0.12
N TYR A 52 -8.40 6.15 -0.35
CA TYR A 52 -9.68 5.97 -1.06
C TYR A 52 -10.88 6.50 -0.28
N ALA A 53 -10.96 6.27 1.03
CA ALA A 53 -12.06 6.78 1.85
C ALA A 53 -12.08 8.31 1.84
N ALA A 54 -10.91 8.96 1.86
CA ALA A 54 -10.79 10.40 1.76
C ALA A 54 -11.15 10.94 0.36
N LEU A 55 -10.67 10.31 -0.72
CA LEU A 55 -11.06 10.65 -2.11
C LEU A 55 -12.58 10.59 -2.29
N GLY A 56 -13.19 9.50 -1.82
CA GLY A 56 -14.61 9.23 -1.96
C GLY A 56 -15.51 9.93 -0.95
N ARG A 57 -14.91 10.59 0.06
CA ARG A 57 -15.62 11.10 1.25
C ARG A 57 -16.55 10.05 1.87
N ASP A 58 -16.10 8.80 1.88
CA ASP A 58 -16.86 7.65 2.37
C ASP A 58 -16.77 7.59 3.90
N LEU A 59 -17.81 8.07 4.58
CA LEU A 59 -17.87 8.08 6.04
C LEU A 59 -17.79 6.67 6.65
N ARG A 60 -18.39 5.66 6.00
CA ARG A 60 -18.37 4.28 6.50
C ARG A 60 -16.97 3.71 6.37
N GLY A 61 -16.36 3.86 5.19
CA GLY A 61 -14.96 3.47 4.97
C GLY A 61 -14.01 4.19 5.93
N ALA A 62 -14.15 5.50 6.09
CA ALA A 62 -13.33 6.36 6.95
C ALA A 62 -13.37 5.91 8.42
N LYS A 63 -14.53 5.49 8.93
CA LYS A 63 -14.64 4.88 10.26
C LYS A 63 -13.81 3.61 10.36
N SER A 64 -13.98 2.67 9.42
CA SER A 64 -13.28 1.39 9.41
C SER A 64 -11.75 1.51 9.35
N VAL A 65 -11.22 2.62 8.83
CA VAL A 65 -9.77 2.86 8.72
C VAL A 65 -9.26 4.01 9.60
N ASN A 66 -9.97 4.34 10.67
CA ASN A 66 -9.51 5.28 11.71
C ASN A 66 -9.28 6.72 11.23
N LEU A 67 -10.00 7.19 10.22
CA LEU A 67 -9.98 8.59 9.77
C LEU A 67 -10.94 9.50 10.53
N THR A 68 -11.87 8.92 11.27
CA THR A 68 -12.80 9.65 12.13
C THR A 68 -12.41 9.49 13.59
N SER A 69 -12.68 10.52 14.41
CA SER A 69 -12.45 10.44 15.85
C SER A 69 -13.31 9.34 16.47
N MET A 70 -12.67 8.39 17.15
CA MET A 70 -13.31 7.25 17.82
C MET A 70 -12.63 7.04 19.17
N ASP A 71 -13.37 6.54 20.16
CA ASP A 71 -12.83 6.28 21.50
C ASP A 71 -11.86 5.08 21.52
N TYR A 72 -11.99 4.18 20.54
CA TYR A 72 -11.13 3.01 20.38
C TYR A 72 -10.74 2.83 18.91
N PRO A 73 -9.54 2.27 18.63
CA PRO A 73 -9.10 1.98 17.27
C PRO A 73 -9.98 0.90 16.64
N GLN A 74 -10.44 1.16 15.43
CA GLN A 74 -11.16 0.19 14.59
C GLN A 74 -10.15 -0.77 13.94
N ASP A 75 -10.53 -2.04 13.84
CA ASP A 75 -9.71 -3.09 13.25
C ASP A 75 -10.44 -3.71 12.05
N LEU A 76 -10.38 -3.03 10.91
CA LEU A 76 -10.94 -3.47 9.65
C LEU A 76 -10.67 -4.97 9.36
N TYR A 77 -9.48 -5.44 9.67
CA TYR A 77 -9.09 -6.81 9.38
C TYR A 77 -9.91 -7.80 10.20
N SER A 78 -10.19 -7.50 11.46
CA SER A 78 -11.05 -8.32 12.32
C SER A 78 -12.50 -8.25 11.86
N ASP A 79 -12.99 -7.09 11.45
CA ASP A 79 -14.35 -6.95 10.89
C ASP A 79 -14.53 -7.81 9.64
N VAL A 80 -13.55 -7.80 8.72
CA VAL A 80 -13.57 -8.64 7.51
C VAL A 80 -13.45 -10.12 7.87
N VAL A 81 -12.67 -10.50 8.90
CA VAL A 81 -12.62 -11.90 9.39
C VAL A 81 -14.02 -12.38 9.79
N GLU A 82 -14.78 -11.58 10.53
CA GLU A 82 -16.12 -11.98 10.97
C GLU A 82 -17.09 -12.11 9.80
N ILE A 83 -17.04 -11.20 8.82
CA ILE A 83 -17.83 -11.32 7.58
C ILE A 83 -17.48 -12.62 6.83
N VAL A 84 -16.20 -12.93 6.70
CA VAL A 84 -15.73 -14.15 6.00
C VAL A 84 -16.11 -15.41 6.78
N LYS A 85 -16.02 -15.41 8.11
CA LYS A 85 -16.43 -16.53 8.96
C LYS A 85 -17.92 -16.82 8.81
N GLU A 86 -18.75 -15.79 8.81
CA GLU A 86 -20.20 -15.94 8.68
C GLU A 86 -20.56 -16.52 7.31
N GLN A 87 -20.01 -15.98 6.22
CA GLN A 87 -20.23 -16.53 4.89
C GLN A 87 -19.71 -17.97 4.76
N ARG A 88 -18.55 -18.27 5.36
CA ARG A 88 -18.03 -19.65 5.43
C ARG A 88 -18.98 -20.59 6.17
N ARG A 89 -19.64 -20.12 7.24
CA ARG A 89 -20.62 -20.93 7.98
C ARG A 89 -21.83 -21.27 7.11
N ILE A 90 -22.39 -20.27 6.45
CA ILE A 90 -23.51 -20.46 5.51
C ILE A 90 -23.15 -21.47 4.43
N ASP A 91 -21.97 -21.33 3.81
CA ASP A 91 -21.52 -22.24 2.75
C ASP A 91 -21.26 -23.67 3.28
N ALA A 92 -20.75 -23.80 4.51
CA ALA A 92 -20.52 -25.09 5.16
C ALA A 92 -21.83 -25.82 5.47
N ASP A 93 -22.84 -25.09 5.96
CA ASP A 93 -24.19 -25.61 6.20
C ASP A 93 -24.88 -26.02 4.89
N GLY A 94 -24.58 -25.30 3.80
CA GLY A 94 -24.96 -25.66 2.42
C GLY A 94 -24.19 -26.85 1.82
N GLY A 95 -23.31 -27.51 2.59
CA GLY A 95 -22.61 -28.73 2.17
C GLY A 95 -21.24 -28.51 1.52
N ASN A 96 -20.70 -27.29 1.47
CA ASN A 96 -19.38 -27.02 0.90
C ASN A 96 -18.26 -27.62 1.77
N SER A 97 -17.55 -28.63 1.24
CA SER A 97 -16.48 -29.33 1.95
C SER A 97 -15.30 -28.43 2.31
N ILE A 98 -14.92 -27.49 1.43
CA ILE A 98 -13.81 -26.56 1.69
C ILE A 98 -14.17 -25.59 2.81
N ALA A 99 -15.42 -25.12 2.85
CA ALA A 99 -15.92 -24.25 3.91
C ALA A 99 -15.91 -24.95 5.28
N LYS A 100 -16.20 -26.26 5.32
CA LYS A 100 -16.05 -27.10 6.53
C LYS A 100 -14.58 -27.23 6.94
N THR A 101 -13.69 -27.55 6.01
CA THR A 101 -12.24 -27.66 6.29
C THR A 101 -11.63 -26.37 6.85
N LEU A 102 -12.18 -25.22 6.49
CA LEU A 102 -11.72 -23.90 6.92
C LEU A 102 -12.18 -23.48 8.33
N GLU A 103 -12.97 -24.30 9.02
CA GLU A 103 -13.39 -24.04 10.39
C GLU A 103 -12.18 -23.88 11.32
N GLY A 104 -12.14 -22.80 12.11
CA GLY A 104 -11.01 -22.48 13.01
C GLY A 104 -9.74 -21.90 12.34
N PHE A 105 -9.69 -21.82 11.00
CA PHE A 105 -8.53 -21.33 10.25
C PHE A 105 -8.70 -19.92 9.67
N VAL A 106 -9.92 -19.36 9.67
CA VAL A 106 -10.17 -17.97 9.26
C VAL A 106 -9.71 -17.01 10.37
N ARG A 107 -8.48 -16.47 10.23
CA ARG A 107 -7.81 -15.62 11.22
C ARG A 107 -7.31 -14.32 10.60
N ARG A 108 -7.22 -13.27 11.41
CA ARG A 108 -6.70 -11.95 10.99
C ARG A 108 -5.36 -12.05 10.25
N LYS A 109 -4.40 -12.80 10.80
CA LYS A 109 -3.07 -13.03 10.19
C LYS A 109 -3.14 -13.63 8.78
N VAL A 110 -4.12 -14.50 8.52
CA VAL A 110 -4.27 -15.20 7.23
C VAL A 110 -4.72 -14.27 6.12
N ILE A 111 -5.65 -13.36 6.41
CA ILE A 111 -6.25 -12.48 5.38
C ILE A 111 -5.67 -11.06 5.36
N LYS A 112 -4.93 -10.64 6.41
CA LYS A 112 -4.38 -9.29 6.57
C LYS A 112 -3.62 -8.83 5.32
N GLN A 113 -2.70 -9.65 4.83
CA GLN A 113 -1.85 -9.28 3.69
C GLN A 113 -2.66 -9.06 2.41
N SER A 114 -3.68 -9.89 2.18
CA SER A 114 -4.57 -9.73 1.02
C SER A 114 -5.37 -8.45 1.10
N ILE A 115 -5.97 -8.14 2.26
CA ILE A 115 -6.67 -6.87 2.46
C ILE A 115 -5.74 -5.68 2.21
N MET A 116 -4.53 -5.69 2.78
CA MET A 116 -3.55 -4.61 2.60
C MET A 116 -3.15 -4.39 1.14
N THR A 117 -3.06 -5.45 0.34
CA THR A 117 -2.56 -5.36 -1.03
C THR A 117 -3.66 -5.21 -2.08
N THR A 118 -4.93 -5.46 -1.73
CA THR A 118 -6.06 -5.28 -2.65
C THR A 118 -6.21 -3.85 -3.14
N VAL A 119 -6.04 -2.86 -2.27
CA VAL A 119 -6.04 -1.45 -2.69
C VAL A 119 -4.90 -1.07 -3.62
N TYR A 120 -3.85 -1.89 -3.64
CA TYR A 120 -2.71 -1.73 -4.53
C TYR A 120 -2.79 -2.65 -5.76
N GLY A 121 -4.01 -3.06 -6.15
CA GLY A 121 -4.24 -3.75 -7.42
C GLY A 121 -3.87 -5.24 -7.40
N VAL A 122 -3.85 -5.89 -6.23
CA VAL A 122 -3.66 -7.34 -6.17
C VAL A 122 -4.75 -8.05 -6.97
N THR A 123 -4.36 -9.02 -7.80
CA THR A 123 -5.31 -9.84 -8.54
C THR A 123 -5.89 -10.93 -7.62
N PRO A 124 -7.04 -11.55 -7.97
CA PRO A 124 -7.54 -12.73 -7.25
C PRO A 124 -6.52 -13.86 -7.14
N TYR A 125 -5.67 -14.01 -8.15
CA TYR A 125 -4.53 -14.94 -8.12
C TYR A 125 -3.48 -14.54 -7.08
N GLY A 126 -3.08 -13.26 -7.05
CA GLY A 126 -2.13 -12.75 -6.05
C GLY A 126 -2.66 -12.88 -4.61
N ALA A 127 -3.93 -12.56 -4.39
CA ALA A 127 -4.59 -12.75 -3.08
C ALA A 127 -4.62 -14.24 -2.68
N THR A 128 -4.92 -15.13 -3.64
CA THR A 128 -4.87 -16.58 -3.42
C THR A 128 -3.48 -17.01 -2.94
N GLU A 129 -2.42 -16.55 -3.59
CA GLU A 129 -1.05 -16.96 -3.25
C GLU A 129 -0.61 -16.45 -1.86
N GLN A 130 -0.97 -15.21 -1.51
CA GLN A 130 -0.69 -14.64 -0.19
C GLN A 130 -1.39 -15.43 0.92
N ILE A 131 -2.69 -15.73 0.77
CA ILE A 131 -3.43 -16.55 1.74
C ILE A 131 -2.86 -17.96 1.79
N ARG A 132 -2.50 -18.54 0.64
CA ARG A 132 -1.90 -19.87 0.54
C ARG A 132 -0.60 -19.97 1.35
N LYS A 133 0.23 -18.91 1.31
CA LYS A 133 1.44 -18.82 2.13
C LYS A 133 1.11 -18.84 3.62
N GLN A 134 0.16 -18.02 4.06
CA GLN A 134 -0.24 -17.96 5.46
C GLN A 134 -0.87 -19.26 5.97
N LEU A 135 -1.70 -19.93 5.17
CA LEU A 135 -2.29 -21.23 5.52
C LEU A 135 -1.24 -22.34 5.59
N ARG A 136 -0.21 -22.30 4.73
CA ARG A 136 0.89 -23.29 4.75
C ARG A 136 1.69 -23.25 6.05
N ASP A 137 1.85 -22.05 6.62
CA ASP A 137 2.60 -21.85 7.86
C ASP A 137 1.82 -22.28 9.12
N LEU A 138 0.56 -22.72 8.96
CA LEU A 138 -0.23 -23.28 10.05
C LEU A 138 0.04 -24.79 10.16
N PRO A 139 0.49 -25.30 11.33
CA PRO A 139 0.90 -26.70 11.49
C PRO A 139 -0.26 -27.69 11.29
N ASP A 140 -1.47 -27.31 11.70
CA ASP A 140 -2.65 -28.19 11.70
C ASP A 140 -3.50 -28.10 10.42
N PHE A 141 -3.08 -27.31 9.42
CA PHE A 141 -3.88 -27.10 8.23
C PHE A 141 -3.72 -28.25 7.21
N PRO A 142 -4.82 -28.84 6.68
CA PRO A 142 -4.75 -29.94 5.72
C PRO A 142 -4.10 -29.52 4.38
N LYS A 143 -2.91 -30.05 4.09
CA LYS A 143 -2.12 -29.69 2.89
C LYS A 143 -2.86 -29.95 1.57
N GLU A 144 -3.69 -30.98 1.52
CA GLU A 144 -4.48 -31.36 0.34
C GLU A 144 -5.53 -30.30 -0.03
N SER A 145 -6.07 -29.60 0.97
CA SER A 145 -7.06 -28.55 0.79
C SER A 145 -6.46 -27.16 0.58
N LEU A 146 -5.12 -27.02 0.56
CA LEU A 146 -4.44 -25.73 0.60
C LEU A 146 -4.82 -24.79 -0.54
N LEU A 147 -4.78 -25.26 -1.79
CA LEU A 147 -5.10 -24.43 -2.95
C LEU A 147 -6.61 -24.15 -3.09
N PRO A 148 -7.52 -25.14 -2.95
CA PRO A 148 -8.95 -24.87 -2.91
C PRO A 148 -9.37 -23.91 -1.80
N ALA A 149 -8.83 -24.09 -0.58
CA ALA A 149 -9.12 -23.24 0.57
C ALA A 149 -8.58 -21.81 0.39
N SER A 150 -7.36 -21.65 -0.13
CA SER A 150 -6.81 -20.32 -0.39
C SER A 150 -7.60 -19.57 -1.46
N ARG A 151 -8.03 -20.24 -2.53
CA ARG A 151 -8.89 -19.64 -3.57
C ARG A 151 -10.25 -19.24 -3.01
N TYR A 152 -10.84 -20.11 -2.21
CA TYR A 152 -12.12 -19.85 -1.55
C TYR A 152 -12.04 -18.63 -0.63
N LEU A 153 -11.04 -18.58 0.26
CA LEU A 153 -10.85 -17.45 1.17
C LEU A 153 -10.50 -16.16 0.42
N ALA A 154 -9.67 -16.21 -0.63
CA ALA A 154 -9.35 -15.03 -1.42
C ALA A 154 -10.62 -14.41 -2.03
N ARG A 155 -11.48 -15.24 -2.64
CA ARG A 155 -12.76 -14.80 -3.19
C ARG A 155 -13.65 -14.17 -2.11
N LEU A 156 -13.83 -14.83 -0.97
CA LEU A 156 -14.66 -14.28 0.12
C LEU A 156 -14.09 -12.98 0.69
N THR A 157 -12.78 -12.90 0.86
CA THR A 157 -12.09 -11.73 1.40
C THR A 157 -12.27 -10.53 0.46
N LEU A 158 -11.99 -10.70 -0.83
CA LEU A 158 -12.16 -9.63 -1.83
C LEU A 158 -13.61 -9.15 -1.90
N ASN A 159 -14.58 -10.07 -1.98
CA ASN A 159 -16.00 -9.74 -2.00
C ASN A 159 -16.45 -9.01 -0.71
N SER A 160 -15.82 -9.31 0.43
CA SER A 160 -16.13 -8.64 1.70
C SER A 160 -15.61 -7.21 1.73
N ILE A 161 -14.39 -6.97 1.21
CA ILE A 161 -13.82 -5.62 1.08
C ILE A 161 -14.69 -4.75 0.17
N GLU A 162 -15.11 -5.28 -0.98
CA GLU A 162 -15.96 -4.54 -1.92
C GLU A 162 -17.29 -4.07 -1.30
N LYS A 163 -17.89 -4.88 -0.42
CA LYS A 163 -19.12 -4.51 0.31
C LYS A 163 -18.91 -3.48 1.40
N VAL A 164 -17.70 -3.39 1.96
CA VAL A 164 -17.34 -2.42 3.00
C VAL A 164 -16.92 -1.07 2.38
N PHE A 165 -16.23 -1.11 1.24
CA PHE A 165 -15.61 0.05 0.60
C PHE A 165 -16.13 0.29 -0.83
N THR A 166 -17.45 0.46 -0.97
CA THR A 166 -18.10 0.64 -2.28
C THR A 166 -17.55 1.85 -3.04
N SER A 167 -17.33 2.97 -2.34
CA SER A 167 -16.77 4.19 -2.96
C SER A 167 -15.34 3.98 -3.46
N SER A 168 -14.54 3.18 -2.75
CA SER A 168 -13.17 2.84 -3.20
C SER A 168 -13.18 2.03 -4.49
N VAL A 169 -14.11 1.08 -4.60
CA VAL A 169 -14.32 0.27 -5.81
C VAL A 169 -14.76 1.14 -6.99
N ASP A 170 -15.69 2.08 -6.76
CA ASP A 170 -16.14 3.00 -7.80
C ASP A 170 -15.01 3.88 -8.35
N ILE A 171 -14.17 4.42 -7.47
CA ILE A 171 -12.99 5.22 -7.86
C ILE A 171 -11.99 4.37 -8.62
N GLN A 172 -11.68 3.16 -8.15
CA GLN A 172 -10.77 2.23 -8.87
C GLN A 172 -11.29 1.91 -10.26
N ASN A 173 -12.57 1.61 -10.39
CA ASN A 173 -13.21 1.33 -11.67
C ASN A 173 -13.17 2.54 -12.60
N TRP A 174 -13.37 3.74 -12.07
CA TRP A 174 -13.25 4.98 -12.83
C TRP A 174 -11.83 5.22 -13.34
N LEU A 175 -10.81 5.07 -12.47
CA LEU A 175 -9.39 5.17 -12.85
C LEU A 175 -9.05 4.13 -13.95
N CYS A 176 -9.47 2.88 -13.78
CA CYS A 176 -9.28 1.83 -14.78
C CYS A 176 -9.93 2.19 -16.14
N LYS A 177 -11.16 2.73 -16.14
CA LYS A 177 -11.84 3.14 -17.37
C LYS A 177 -11.06 4.24 -18.10
N ILE A 178 -10.57 5.25 -17.38
CA ILE A 178 -9.77 6.34 -17.95
C ILE A 178 -8.45 5.80 -18.50
N ALA A 179 -7.72 4.99 -17.73
CA ALA A 179 -6.46 4.41 -18.19
C ALA A 179 -6.65 3.54 -19.44
N LYS A 180 -7.75 2.79 -19.51
CA LYS A 180 -8.11 2.00 -20.70
C LYS A 180 -8.39 2.89 -21.91
N TYR A 181 -9.12 3.99 -21.74
CA TYR A 181 -9.38 4.96 -22.80
C TYR A 181 -8.08 5.61 -23.31
N ILE A 182 -7.24 6.13 -22.40
CA ILE A 182 -5.96 6.79 -22.74
C ILE A 182 -5.02 5.82 -23.48
N SER A 183 -4.85 4.61 -22.94
CA SER A 183 -3.88 3.65 -23.49
C SER A 183 -4.40 2.81 -24.65
N GLY A 184 -5.70 2.55 -24.70
CA GLY A 184 -6.33 1.73 -25.73
C GLY A 184 -6.82 2.54 -26.92
N ASP A 185 -7.54 3.64 -26.66
CA ASP A 185 -8.17 4.40 -27.73
C ASP A 185 -7.25 5.53 -28.23
N LEU A 186 -6.58 6.23 -27.31
CA LEU A 186 -5.65 7.31 -27.67
C LEU A 186 -4.20 6.83 -27.88
N GLN A 187 -3.87 5.59 -27.51
CA GLN A 187 -2.52 5.02 -27.63
C GLN A 187 -1.43 5.84 -26.91
N HIS A 188 -1.79 6.57 -25.85
CA HIS A 188 -0.83 7.28 -24.99
C HIS A 188 -0.54 6.49 -23.70
N ARG A 189 0.63 6.72 -23.12
CA ARG A 189 0.92 6.24 -21.76
C ARG A 189 0.15 7.09 -20.76
N VAL A 190 -0.37 6.48 -19.70
CA VAL A 190 -1.02 7.22 -18.63
C VAL A 190 0.04 8.02 -17.88
N SER A 191 -0.21 9.32 -17.76
CA SER A 191 0.62 10.27 -17.02
C SER A 191 -0.26 11.20 -16.20
N TRP A 192 0.27 11.67 -15.08
CA TRP A 192 -0.37 12.66 -14.22
C TRP A 192 0.68 13.48 -13.49
N GLN A 193 0.25 14.58 -12.89
CA GLN A 193 1.08 15.37 -11.99
C GLN A 193 0.59 15.14 -10.56
N THR A 194 1.52 14.86 -9.64
CA THR A 194 1.19 14.77 -8.21
C THR A 194 0.83 16.15 -7.64
N PRO A 195 0.16 16.22 -6.48
CA PRO A 195 -0.14 17.52 -5.85
C PRO A 195 1.09 18.33 -5.45
N LEU A 196 2.27 17.70 -5.35
CA LEU A 196 3.55 18.37 -5.14
C LEU A 196 4.20 18.87 -6.44
N GLY A 197 3.52 18.71 -7.58
CA GLY A 197 3.99 19.15 -8.88
C GLY A 197 4.90 18.13 -9.60
N LEU A 198 5.20 16.98 -9.01
CA LEU A 198 6.04 15.95 -9.64
C LEU A 198 5.27 15.24 -10.78
N PRO A 199 5.77 15.22 -12.03
CA PRO A 199 5.17 14.44 -13.11
C PRO A 199 5.45 12.94 -12.94
N VAL A 200 4.43 12.11 -13.17
CA VAL A 200 4.50 10.64 -13.11
C VAL A 200 4.00 10.08 -14.43
N ILE A 201 4.75 9.14 -15.00
CA ILE A 201 4.42 8.47 -16.27
C ILE A 201 4.54 6.97 -16.05
N GLN A 202 3.51 6.20 -16.42
CA GLN A 202 3.59 4.74 -16.35
C GLN A 202 4.51 4.21 -17.46
N PRO A 203 5.54 3.41 -17.13
CA PRO A 203 6.54 2.95 -18.11
C PRO A 203 6.06 1.79 -18.99
N TYR A 204 4.82 1.31 -18.83
CA TYR A 204 4.37 0.05 -19.43
C TYR A 204 4.11 0.17 -20.93
N ILE A 205 5.08 -0.29 -21.71
CA ILE A 205 5.05 -0.35 -23.17
C ILE A 205 4.95 -1.80 -23.65
N GLN A 206 4.52 -1.99 -24.89
CA GLN A 206 4.56 -3.29 -25.55
C GLN A 206 6.03 -3.66 -25.80
N SER A 207 6.42 -4.88 -25.43
CA SER A 207 7.76 -5.38 -25.71
C SER A 207 7.82 -5.89 -27.15
N ASN A 208 8.72 -5.33 -27.97
CA ASN A 208 9.07 -5.88 -29.29
C ASN A 208 10.00 -7.10 -29.18
N LYS A 209 9.76 -8.01 -28.22
CA LYS A 209 10.58 -9.22 -28.04
C LYS A 209 9.90 -10.40 -28.73
N SER A 210 10.62 -11.02 -29.67
CA SER A 210 10.36 -12.39 -30.10
C SER A 210 10.58 -13.34 -28.92
N SER A 211 9.85 -14.44 -28.92
CA SER A 211 9.46 -15.30 -27.79
C SER A 211 10.55 -16.00 -26.95
N ASN A 212 11.83 -15.62 -27.01
CA ASN A 212 12.92 -16.47 -26.47
C ASN A 212 13.90 -15.87 -25.44
N ASP A 213 13.74 -14.63 -24.95
CA ASP A 213 14.66 -14.09 -23.93
C ASP A 213 13.97 -13.65 -22.63
N SER A 214 14.57 -14.07 -21.52
CA SER A 214 14.10 -13.93 -20.14
C SER A 214 13.76 -12.49 -19.73
N ASP A 215 12.77 -12.39 -18.83
CA ASP A 215 12.19 -11.18 -18.26
C ASP A 215 13.23 -10.30 -17.55
N ASP A 216 13.85 -9.39 -18.30
CA ASP A 216 14.54 -8.24 -17.74
C ASP A 216 13.87 -6.95 -18.29
N TYR A 217 13.19 -6.24 -17.38
CA TYR A 217 12.50 -4.97 -17.67
C TYR A 217 13.51 -3.84 -17.49
N THR A 218 14.23 -3.49 -18.55
CA THR A 218 15.07 -2.29 -18.54
C THR A 218 14.19 -1.03 -18.52
N VAL A 219 14.21 -0.32 -17.40
CA VAL A 219 13.65 1.02 -17.26
C VAL A 219 14.51 1.96 -18.12
N SER A 220 13.94 2.46 -19.21
CA SER A 220 14.51 3.60 -19.93
C SER A 220 14.39 4.85 -19.05
N TYR A 221 15.47 5.16 -18.35
CA TYR A 221 15.59 6.36 -17.54
C TYR A 221 15.88 7.52 -18.50
N TYR A 222 14.88 8.36 -18.79
CA TYR A 222 15.14 9.68 -19.36
C TYR A 222 15.75 10.57 -18.27
N SER A 223 17.04 10.38 -18.00
CA SER A 223 17.82 11.41 -17.33
C SER A 223 18.14 12.46 -18.41
N GLN A 224 17.53 13.64 -18.33
CA GLN A 224 18.15 14.83 -18.91
C GLN A 224 19.46 15.06 -18.15
N VAL A 225 20.54 14.46 -18.65
CA VAL A 225 21.89 14.73 -18.15
C VAL A 225 22.36 16.02 -18.79
N ILE A 226 22.45 17.06 -17.96
CA ILE A 226 23.37 18.18 -18.18
C ILE A 226 24.78 17.60 -18.11
N ASP A 227 25.49 17.69 -19.23
CA ASP A 227 26.95 17.68 -19.43
C ASP A 227 27.87 17.16 -18.30
N ASN A 228 28.57 16.05 -18.57
CA ASN A 228 29.98 16.05 -18.99
C ASN A 228 30.64 14.66 -18.82
N ASN A 229 31.14 14.12 -19.93
CA ASN A 229 32.27 13.19 -20.03
C ASN A 229 32.33 12.01 -19.05
N GLN A 230 31.60 10.93 -19.34
CA GLN A 230 32.10 9.57 -19.08
C GLN A 230 31.54 8.61 -20.15
N LYS A 231 32.46 8.11 -20.97
CA LYS A 231 32.24 7.17 -22.07
C LYS A 231 31.93 5.79 -21.47
N LEU A 232 30.66 5.36 -21.52
CA LEU A 232 30.24 4.01 -21.14
C LEU A 232 29.89 3.23 -22.42
N ASP A 233 30.65 2.16 -22.66
CA ASP A 233 30.56 1.26 -23.82
C ASP A 233 29.24 0.46 -23.85
N LEU A 234 28.17 1.06 -24.38
CA LEU A 234 26.90 0.36 -24.69
C LEU A 234 26.31 0.76 -26.05
N LEU A 235 27.14 0.79 -27.10
CA LEU A 235 26.68 0.92 -28.48
C LEU A 235 27.23 -0.22 -29.34
N LYS A 236 26.52 -1.36 -29.33
CA LYS A 236 26.56 -2.34 -30.43
C LYS A 236 25.18 -2.94 -30.66
N ASN A 237 24.42 -2.30 -31.56
CA ASN A 237 23.82 -2.90 -32.76
C ASN A 237 22.64 -2.04 -33.22
N ASP A 238 22.95 -0.88 -33.79
CA ASP A 238 21.98 -0.10 -34.54
C ASP A 238 22.02 -0.56 -36.00
N LYS A 239 21.03 -1.37 -36.40
CA LYS A 239 20.68 -1.58 -37.79
C LYS A 239 19.38 -0.81 -38.05
N THR A 240 19.55 0.41 -38.52
CA THR A 240 18.70 1.12 -39.49
C THR A 240 17.23 0.69 -39.57
N GLY A 241 16.34 1.52 -39.01
CA GLY A 241 14.91 1.52 -39.33
C GLY A 241 14.07 1.99 -38.15
N ASP A 242 13.64 3.26 -38.17
CA ASP A 242 12.63 3.89 -37.31
C ASP A 242 12.72 3.61 -35.80
N ASN A 243 13.06 4.65 -35.02
CA ASN A 243 12.78 4.71 -33.58
C ASN A 243 11.25 4.68 -33.35
N LEU A 244 10.64 3.52 -33.52
CA LEU A 244 9.25 3.25 -33.20
C LEU A 244 9.09 3.38 -31.69
N ILE A 245 8.52 4.50 -31.25
CA ILE A 245 7.99 4.64 -29.90
C ILE A 245 7.02 3.46 -29.71
N SER A 246 7.41 2.50 -28.88
CA SER A 246 6.60 1.33 -28.58
C SER A 246 5.25 1.76 -27.99
N LEU A 247 4.16 1.23 -28.56
CA LEU A 247 2.81 1.51 -28.09
C LEU A 247 2.62 1.13 -26.62
N PRO A 248 1.73 1.81 -25.88
CA PRO A 248 1.43 1.44 -24.50
C PRO A 248 0.86 0.02 -24.41
N LYS A 249 1.25 -0.72 -23.37
CA LYS A 249 0.62 -2.00 -23.04
C LYS A 249 -0.65 -1.73 -22.25
N SER A 250 -1.76 -1.55 -22.96
CA SER A 250 -3.04 -1.08 -22.39
C SER A 250 -3.52 -1.87 -21.17
N SER A 251 -3.39 -3.21 -21.18
CA SER A 251 -3.78 -4.04 -20.03
C SER A 251 -2.99 -3.70 -18.76
N LYS A 252 -1.67 -3.50 -18.89
CA LYS A 252 -0.80 -3.15 -17.76
C LYS A 252 -1.01 -1.73 -17.29
N GLN A 253 -1.09 -0.76 -18.21
CA GLN A 253 -1.45 0.63 -17.92
C GLN A 253 -2.74 0.69 -17.09
N THR A 254 -3.80 0.04 -17.58
CA THR A 254 -5.11 -0.04 -16.91
C THR A 254 -5.01 -0.62 -15.50
N SER A 255 -4.43 -1.81 -15.35
CA SER A 255 -4.37 -2.50 -14.05
C SER A 255 -3.48 -1.80 -13.01
N ALA A 256 -2.44 -1.08 -13.46
CA ALA A 256 -1.46 -0.47 -12.59
C ALA A 256 -1.74 1.01 -12.30
N PHE A 257 -2.71 1.64 -12.98
CA PHE A 257 -2.98 3.05 -12.77
C PHE A 257 -3.57 3.34 -11.38
N PRO A 258 -4.63 2.65 -10.90
CA PRO A 258 -5.13 2.86 -9.55
C PRO A 258 -4.05 2.73 -8.45
N PRO A 259 -3.25 1.65 -8.37
CA PRO A 259 -2.22 1.54 -7.34
C PRO A 259 -1.14 2.60 -7.45
N ASN A 260 -0.64 2.88 -8.66
CA ASN A 260 0.40 3.89 -8.82
C ASN A 260 -0.12 5.29 -8.45
N PHE A 261 -1.37 5.59 -8.76
CA PHE A 261 -2.00 6.84 -8.39
C PHE A 261 -2.07 6.98 -6.86
N ILE A 262 -2.59 5.98 -6.14
CA ILE A 262 -2.65 6.00 -4.67
C ILE A 262 -1.25 6.08 -4.05
N HIS A 263 -0.29 5.29 -4.52
CA HIS A 263 1.10 5.40 -4.04
C HIS A 263 1.70 6.79 -4.24
N SER A 264 1.35 7.47 -5.33
CA SER A 264 1.78 8.86 -5.54
C SER A 264 1.18 9.82 -4.51
N LEU A 265 -0.05 9.57 -4.05
CA LEU A 265 -0.68 10.35 -2.98
C LEU A 265 -0.05 10.02 -1.61
N ASP A 266 0.18 8.74 -1.31
CA ASP A 266 0.86 8.28 -0.10
C ASP A 266 2.24 8.96 0.02
N SER A 267 3.01 8.98 -1.08
CA SER A 267 4.30 9.64 -1.16
C SER A 267 4.21 11.15 -0.93
N CYS A 268 3.19 11.82 -1.48
CA CYS A 268 3.01 13.26 -1.27
C CYS A 268 2.70 13.57 0.19
N HIS A 269 1.83 12.78 0.82
CA HIS A 269 1.49 12.93 2.23
C HIS A 269 2.73 12.75 3.13
N MET A 270 3.54 11.72 2.86
CA MET A 270 4.81 11.48 3.54
C MET A 270 5.79 12.66 3.37
N MET A 271 5.98 13.14 2.14
CA MET A 271 6.89 14.26 1.84
C MET A 271 6.45 15.56 2.52
N LEU A 272 5.17 15.91 2.45
CA LEU A 272 4.61 17.10 3.11
C LEU A 272 4.76 17.01 4.63
N THR A 273 4.51 15.84 5.21
CA THR A 273 4.72 15.59 6.64
C THR A 273 6.19 15.79 7.02
N GLY A 274 7.12 15.25 6.24
CA GLY A 274 8.56 15.42 6.47
C GLY A 274 9.01 16.88 6.38
N LEU A 275 8.53 17.62 5.38
CA LEU A 275 8.82 19.06 5.24
C LEU A 275 8.28 19.88 6.42
N GLN A 276 7.09 19.55 6.92
CA GLN A 276 6.52 20.23 8.08
C GLN A 276 7.27 19.84 9.37
N CYS A 277 7.65 18.58 9.53
CA CYS A 277 8.49 18.13 10.64
C CYS A 277 9.83 18.88 10.67
N LEU A 278 10.47 19.06 9.51
CA LEU A 278 11.71 19.83 9.40
C LEU A 278 11.54 21.28 9.87
N LYS A 279 10.43 21.93 9.48
CA LYS A 279 10.11 23.31 9.93
C LYS A 279 9.89 23.40 11.44
N GLU A 280 9.34 22.35 12.05
CA GLU A 280 9.06 22.30 13.49
C GLU A 280 10.22 21.74 14.32
N GLY A 281 11.37 21.42 13.69
CA GLY A 281 12.54 20.86 14.37
C GLY A 281 12.33 19.42 14.85
N ILE A 282 11.44 18.67 14.21
CA ILE A 282 11.15 17.27 14.51
C ILE A 282 12.02 16.39 13.61
N VAL A 283 12.85 15.53 14.20
CA VAL A 283 13.57 14.50 13.46
C VAL A 283 12.55 13.51 12.90
N PHE A 284 12.58 13.30 11.60
CA PHE A 284 11.62 12.49 10.87
C PHE A 284 12.33 11.48 9.98
N ALA A 285 11.91 10.23 10.06
CA ALA A 285 12.20 9.20 9.09
C ALA A 285 10.89 8.50 8.69
N SER A 286 10.89 7.84 7.55
CA SER A 286 9.72 7.10 7.10
C SER A 286 10.10 5.86 6.31
N VAL A 287 9.30 4.82 6.48
CA VAL A 287 9.26 3.64 5.62
C VAL A 287 7.85 3.61 5.04
N HIS A 288 7.68 4.25 3.88
CA HIS A 288 6.37 4.50 3.27
C HIS A 288 5.37 5.13 4.25
N ASP A 289 4.34 4.38 4.66
CA ASP A 289 3.25 4.80 5.53
C ASP A 289 3.56 4.74 7.04
N CYS A 290 4.75 4.27 7.40
CA CYS A 290 5.21 4.20 8.78
C CYS A 290 6.17 5.35 9.10
N PHE A 291 5.73 6.28 9.95
CA PHE A 291 6.44 7.53 10.27
C PHE A 291 7.14 7.45 11.62
N TRP A 292 8.42 7.80 11.65
CA TRP A 292 9.30 7.60 12.81
C TRP A 292 9.83 8.93 13.33
N THR A 293 9.88 9.06 14.65
CA THR A 293 10.49 10.22 15.34
C THR A 293 11.00 9.79 16.72
N HIS A 294 11.62 10.71 17.47
CA HIS A 294 12.01 10.43 18.86
C HIS A 294 10.77 10.39 19.77
N ALA A 295 10.83 9.59 20.85
CA ALA A 295 9.74 9.46 21.81
C ALA A 295 9.19 10.82 22.30
N ALA A 296 10.08 11.80 22.52
CA ALA A 296 9.72 13.14 22.98
C ALA A 296 8.89 13.97 21.98
N THR A 297 8.85 13.58 20.70
CA THR A 297 8.19 14.34 19.62
C THR A 297 7.06 13.59 18.94
N VAL A 298 6.66 12.42 19.45
CA VAL A 298 5.57 11.60 18.89
C VAL A 298 4.25 12.38 18.83
N ASP A 299 3.88 13.09 19.89
CA ASP A 299 2.63 13.87 19.92
C ASP A 299 2.61 15.00 18.88
N LYS A 300 3.76 15.67 18.70
CA LYS A 300 3.91 16.70 17.67
C LYS A 300 3.81 16.10 16.27
N LEU A 301 4.48 14.97 16.02
CA LEU A 301 4.38 14.24 14.75
C LEU A 301 2.93 13.85 14.45
N ASN A 302 2.20 13.33 15.45
CA ASN A 302 0.80 12.92 15.27
C ASN A 302 -0.09 14.10 14.90
N ARG A 303 0.11 15.27 15.52
CA ARG A 303 -0.58 16.51 15.15
C ARG A 303 -0.24 16.94 13.73
N VAL A 304 1.04 16.98 13.36
CA VAL A 304 1.51 17.37 12.02
C VAL A 304 0.90 16.45 10.96
N ARG A 305 0.98 15.13 11.15
CA ARG A 305 0.42 14.13 10.23
C ARG A 305 -1.07 14.37 9.99
N THR A 306 -1.87 14.50 11.04
CA THR A 306 -3.33 14.70 10.92
C THR A 306 -3.66 16.03 10.24
N LEU A 307 -2.92 17.10 10.55
CA LEU A 307 -3.10 18.41 9.93
C LEU A 307 -2.78 18.38 8.43
N ILE A 308 -1.64 17.80 8.06
CA ILE A 308 -1.22 17.67 6.66
C ILE A 308 -2.22 16.81 5.90
N TYR A 309 -2.63 15.66 6.45
CA TYR A 309 -3.62 14.80 5.82
C TYR A 309 -4.92 15.56 5.52
N THR A 310 -5.44 16.27 6.52
CA THR A 310 -6.68 17.06 6.39
C THR A 310 -6.54 18.15 5.31
N ASN A 311 -5.51 18.99 5.39
CA ASN A 311 -5.28 20.08 4.45
C ASN A 311 -5.04 19.57 3.02
N TYR A 312 -4.27 18.49 2.89
CA TYR A 312 -3.99 17.83 1.62
C TYR A 312 -5.28 17.41 0.91
N TRP A 313 -6.21 16.78 1.62
CA TRP A 313 -7.50 16.36 1.05
C TRP A 313 -8.45 17.52 0.78
N TYR A 314 -8.45 18.57 1.60
CA TYR A 314 -9.20 19.78 1.29
C TYR A 314 -8.75 20.40 -0.04
N LEU A 315 -7.43 20.53 -0.25
CA LEU A 315 -6.87 21.10 -1.48
C LEU A 315 -7.11 20.19 -2.69
N LEU A 316 -6.90 18.87 -2.54
CA LEU A 316 -7.10 17.91 -3.64
C LEU A 316 -8.57 17.83 -4.07
N CYS A 317 -9.52 17.75 -3.14
CA CYS A 317 -10.94 17.76 -3.50
C CYS A 317 -11.35 19.08 -4.17
N PHE A 318 -10.77 20.20 -3.75
CA PHE A 318 -11.02 21.50 -4.37
C PHE A 318 -10.49 21.53 -5.81
N SER A 319 -9.27 21.03 -6.06
CA SER A 319 -8.69 20.96 -7.40
C SER A 319 -9.40 19.95 -8.30
N LEU A 320 -9.95 18.86 -7.76
CA LEU A 320 -10.75 17.89 -8.53
C LEU A 320 -12.14 18.43 -8.90
N SER A 321 -12.70 19.32 -8.07
CA SER A 321 -14.00 19.97 -8.33
C SER A 321 -13.90 21.04 -9.43
N PHE A 322 -12.73 21.66 -9.59
CA PHE A 322 -12.39 22.51 -10.72
C PHE A 322 -11.63 21.68 -11.75
N SER A 323 -12.36 20.89 -12.54
CA SER A 323 -11.80 20.04 -13.59
C SER A 323 -10.98 20.83 -14.63
N SER A 324 -9.69 20.96 -14.36
CA SER A 324 -8.63 21.19 -15.35
C SER A 324 -7.52 20.19 -15.06
N TRP A 325 -7.81 18.90 -15.29
CA TRP A 325 -6.74 17.94 -15.51
C TRP A 325 -6.09 18.31 -16.85
N SER A 326 -5.04 19.11 -16.81
CA SER A 326 -4.14 19.28 -17.93
C SER A 326 -3.43 17.95 -18.12
N PHE A 327 -4.02 17.05 -18.91
CA PHE A 327 -3.25 15.97 -19.52
C PHE A 327 -2.17 16.67 -20.35
N VAL A 328 -0.92 16.55 -19.90
CA VAL A 328 0.23 17.09 -20.64
C VAL A 328 0.26 16.33 -21.95
N SER A 329 -0.21 17.00 -23.01
CA SER A 329 -0.27 16.56 -24.40
C SER A 329 1.12 16.30 -24.97
#